data_AF-A0A3P6B1U6-F1
#
_entry.id   AF-A0A3P6B1U6-F1
#
_cell.length_a   1.000
_cell.length_b   1.000
_cell.length_c   1.000
_cell.angle_alpha   90.00
_cell.angle_beta   90.00
_cell.angle_gamma   90.00
#
_symmetry.space_group_name_H-M   'P 1'
#
loop_
_entity.id
_entity.type
_entity.pdbx_description
1 polymer ?
#
loop_
_entity_poly.entity_id
_entity_poly.type
_entity_poly.pdbx_seq_one_letter_code
_entity_poly.pdbx_strand_id
1 'polypeptide(L)'
;MQPTPTTVNGLNEETKKWDPPLPGYVKCNIYANWRNAKLHSGVSFIVRDQSGNVLHHARDANTFSPNRATAELRCLVWTLQSLKDLGYQDVVIGSDF
;
A
#
# COMPACT_ATOMS: atom_id res chain seq x y z
N MET A 1 -3.56 8.76 -46.86
CA MET A 1 -2.75 8.65 -45.63
C MET A 1 -3.39 9.58 -44.60
N GLN A 2 -4.00 9.04 -43.53
CA GLN A 2 -4.56 9.87 -42.45
C GLN A 2 -3.45 10.19 -41.43
N PRO A 3 -3.44 11.39 -40.81
CA PRO A 3 -2.49 11.70 -39.75
C PRO A 3 -2.89 10.98 -38.45
N THR A 4 -1.91 10.33 -37.81
CA THR A 4 -2.04 9.74 -36.49
C THR A 4 -2.27 10.82 -35.43
N PRO A 5 -3.20 10.64 -34.48
CA PRO A 5 -3.43 11.64 -33.44
C PRO A 5 -2.25 11.67 -32.48
N THR A 6 -1.64 12.84 -32.32
CA THR A 6 -0.62 13.08 -31.29
C THR A 6 -1.29 13.11 -29.93
N THR A 7 -1.02 12.10 -29.11
CA THR A 7 -1.45 12.08 -27.70
C THR A 7 -0.68 13.15 -26.94
N VAL A 8 -1.37 14.23 -26.57
CA VAL A 8 -0.85 15.23 -25.64
C VAL A 8 -0.96 14.67 -24.23
N ASN A 9 0.12 14.09 -23.72
CA ASN A 9 0.20 13.74 -22.31
C ASN A 9 0.25 15.05 -21.51
N GLY A 10 -0.73 15.24 -20.62
CA GLY A 10 -0.79 16.41 -19.74
C GLY A 10 0.47 16.51 -18.88
N LEU A 11 0.93 17.74 -18.65
CA LEU A 11 2.19 18.09 -17.95
C LEU A 11 2.29 17.64 -16.48
N ASN A 12 1.34 16.84 -15.96
CA ASN A 12 1.24 16.45 -14.56
C ASN A 12 1.04 14.94 -14.31
N GLU A 13 1.28 14.08 -15.31
CA GLU A 13 1.45 12.65 -15.06
C GLU A 13 2.92 12.34 -14.82
N GLU A 14 3.46 12.78 -13.68
CA GLU A 14 4.57 12.02 -13.10
C GLU A 14 4.03 10.62 -12.83
N THR A 15 4.27 9.72 -13.78
CA THR A 15 4.16 8.29 -13.54
C THR A 15 5.03 8.02 -12.33
N LYS A 16 4.42 7.90 -11.13
CA LYS A 16 5.11 7.55 -9.89
C LYS A 16 5.82 6.23 -10.15
N LYS A 17 7.09 6.32 -10.53
CA LYS A 17 7.93 5.16 -10.82
C LYS A 17 8.08 4.38 -9.53
N TRP A 18 8.20 3.07 -9.66
CA TRP A 18 8.51 2.20 -8.53
C TRP A 18 9.73 2.75 -7.79
N ASP A 19 9.57 3.00 -6.50
CA ASP A 19 10.62 3.43 -5.59
C ASP A 19 11.05 2.21 -4.77
N PRO A 20 12.10 1.49 -5.21
CA PRO A 20 12.47 0.20 -4.65
C PRO A 20 13.10 0.34 -3.26
N PRO A 21 12.95 -0.65 -2.38
CA PRO A 21 13.68 -0.70 -1.12
C PRO A 21 15.19 -0.95 -1.35
N LEU A 22 15.99 -0.79 -0.29
CA LEU A 22 17.41 -1.18 -0.29
C LEU A 22 17.56 -2.68 -0.61
N PRO A 23 18.69 -3.11 -1.22
CA PRO A 23 18.97 -4.53 -1.42
C PRO A 23 18.84 -5.33 -0.11
N GLY A 24 18.19 -6.49 -0.18
CA GLY A 24 17.91 -7.35 0.97
C GLY A 24 16.58 -7.05 1.69
N TYR A 25 15.91 -5.95 1.36
CA TYR A 25 14.61 -5.57 1.93
C TYR A 25 13.48 -5.84 0.93
N VAL A 26 12.28 -5.99 1.46
CA VAL A 26 11.03 -5.88 0.68
C VAL A 26 10.30 -4.59 1.03
N LYS A 27 9.48 -4.08 0.12
CA LYS A 27 8.63 -2.90 0.38
C LYS A 27 7.19 -3.35 0.56
N CYS A 28 6.61 -3.05 1.71
CA CYS A 28 5.22 -3.34 2.01
C CYS A 28 4.43 -2.03 2.01
N ASN A 29 3.60 -1.84 0.99
CA ASN A 29 2.66 -0.72 0.96
C ASN A 29 1.39 -1.09 1.72
N ILE A 30 0.94 -0.24 2.62
CA ILE A 30 -0.27 -0.43 3.41
C ILE A 30 -1.32 0.64 3.08
N TYR A 31 -2.59 0.30 3.28
CA TYR A 31 -3.69 1.24 3.14
C TYR A 31 -4.83 0.91 4.11
N ALA A 32 -5.38 1.95 4.73
CA ALA A 32 -6.55 1.87 5.59
C ALA A 32 -7.70 2.73 5.03
N ASN A 33 -8.86 2.12 4.85
CA ASN A 33 -10.08 2.83 4.51
C ASN A 33 -10.89 3.09 5.78
N TRP A 34 -11.08 4.36 6.15
CA TRP A 34 -11.95 4.78 7.24
C TRP A 34 -13.03 5.74 6.72
N ARG A 35 -14.30 5.45 7.03
CA ARG A 35 -15.44 6.29 6.61
C ARG A 35 -15.99 7.13 7.76
N ASN A 36 -16.23 6.50 8.91
CA ASN A 36 -16.73 7.14 10.11
C ASN A 36 -16.54 6.21 11.32
N ALA A 37 -16.82 6.71 12.52
CA ALA A 37 -16.64 6.01 13.79
C ALA A 37 -17.59 4.83 14.04
N LYS A 38 -18.59 4.61 13.18
CA LYS A 38 -19.64 3.59 13.38
C LYS A 38 -19.47 2.37 12.48
N LEU A 39 -18.78 2.51 11.34
CA LEU A 39 -18.58 1.45 10.38
C LEU A 39 -17.24 0.74 10.58
N HIS A 40 -17.13 -0.48 10.05
CA HIS A 40 -15.86 -1.18 9.93
C HIS A 40 -14.87 -0.37 9.08
N SER A 41 -13.59 -0.50 9.41
CA SER A 41 -12.49 0.07 8.65
C SER A 41 -11.88 -1.02 7.77
N GLY A 42 -11.62 -0.73 6.50
CA GLY A 42 -10.90 -1.64 5.62
C GLY A 42 -9.40 -1.51 5.85
N VAL A 43 -8.67 -2.61 5.79
CA VAL A 43 -7.19 -2.63 5.85
C VAL A 43 -6.66 -3.49 4.70
N SER A 44 -5.48 -3.15 4.19
CA SER A 44 -4.81 -3.92 3.16
C SER A 44 -3.32 -3.67 3.14
N PHE A 45 -2.57 -4.66 2.67
CA PHE A 45 -1.16 -4.50 2.35
C PHE A 45 -0.78 -5.22 1.06
N ILE A 46 0.32 -4.79 0.46
CA ILE A 46 1.00 -5.46 -0.67
C ILE A 46 2.52 -5.40 -0.48
N VAL A 47 3.16 -6.57 -0.47
CA VAL A 47 4.60 -6.74 -0.37
C VAL A 47 5.18 -6.92 -1.77
N ARG A 48 6.21 -6.14 -2.09
CA ARG A 48 6.92 -6.18 -3.36
C ARG A 48 8.42 -6.29 -3.18
N ASP A 49 9.07 -6.98 -4.10
CA ASP A 49 10.53 -7.08 -4.17
C ASP A 49 11.16 -5.79 -4.76
N GLN A 50 12.48 -5.79 -4.92
CA GLN A 50 13.22 -4.66 -5.47
C GLN A 50 12.82 -4.31 -6.92
N SER A 51 12.40 -5.29 -7.71
CA SER A 51 11.93 -5.10 -9.10
C SER A 51 10.47 -4.66 -9.18
N GLY A 52 9.76 -4.62 -8.03
CA GLY A 52 8.35 -4.28 -7.95
C GLY A 52 7.41 -5.47 -8.16
N ASN A 53 7.94 -6.70 -8.24
CA ASN A 53 7.12 -7.91 -8.34
C ASN A 53 6.39 -8.14 -7.02
N VAL A 54 5.11 -8.53 -7.12
CA VAL A 54 4.29 -8.83 -5.94
C VAL A 54 4.70 -10.18 -5.36
N LEU A 55 5.02 -10.18 -4.06
CA LEU A 55 5.32 -11.40 -3.32
C LEU A 55 4.08 -11.87 -2.55
N HIS A 56 3.46 -10.98 -1.78
CA HIS A 56 2.27 -11.26 -0.98
C HIS A 56 1.35 -10.04 -0.93
N HIS A 57 0.07 -10.27 -0.70
CA HIS A 57 -0.91 -9.23 -0.41
C HIS A 57 -2.03 -9.79 0.47
N ALA A 58 -2.69 -8.92 1.22
CA ALA A 58 -3.89 -9.28 1.95
C ALA A 58 -4.80 -8.07 2.17
N ARG A 59 -6.05 -8.34 2.52
CA ARG A 59 -7.03 -7.34 2.91
C ARG A 59 -7.99 -7.90 3.95
N ASP A 60 -8.46 -7.06 4.84
CA ASP A 60 -9.41 -7.44 5.87
C ASP A 60 -10.30 -6.25 6.29
N ALA A 61 -11.34 -6.53 7.09
CA ALA A 61 -12.21 -5.55 7.71
C ALA A 61 -11.96 -5.53 9.23
N ASN A 62 -11.32 -4.47 9.71
CA ASN A 62 -11.21 -4.21 11.13
C ASN A 62 -12.54 -3.67 11.67
N THR A 63 -12.82 -4.01 12.93
CA THR A 63 -13.94 -3.43 13.67
C THR A 63 -13.84 -1.90 13.73
N PHE A 64 -14.93 -1.26 14.16
CA PHE A 64 -15.04 0.19 14.20
C PHE A 64 -13.80 0.85 14.85
N SER A 65 -13.39 2.00 14.29
CA SER A 65 -12.30 2.82 14.80
C SER A 65 -12.79 4.25 14.98
N PRO A 66 -12.45 4.92 16.09
CA PRO A 66 -13.05 6.22 16.44
C PRO A 66 -12.68 7.35 15.49
N ASN A 67 -11.51 7.26 14.84
CA ASN A 67 -11.02 8.23 13.87
C ASN A 67 -10.11 7.56 12.84
N ARG A 68 -9.81 8.29 11.76
CA ARG A 68 -8.94 7.83 10.66
C ARG A 68 -7.56 7.39 11.15
N ALA A 69 -6.89 8.20 11.98
CA ALA A 69 -5.56 7.89 12.49
C ALA A 69 -5.52 6.55 13.26
N THR A 70 -6.56 6.25 14.05
CA THR A 70 -6.66 4.96 14.75
C THR A 70 -6.83 3.79 13.79
N ALA A 71 -7.61 3.96 12.71
CA ALA A 71 -7.76 2.94 11.68
C ALA A 71 -6.44 2.66 10.95
N GLU A 72 -5.67 3.70 10.65
CA GLU A 72 -4.36 3.63 10.01
C GLU A 72 -3.32 2.92 10.88
N LEU A 73 -3.25 3.27 12.18
CA LEU A 73 -2.38 2.58 13.13
C LEU A 73 -2.77 1.11 13.32
N ARG A 74 -4.07 0.80 13.35
CA ARG A 74 -4.54 -0.60 13.41
C ARG A 74 -4.21 -1.37 12.13
N CYS A 75 -4.23 -0.73 10.96
CA CYS A 75 -3.75 -1.31 9.71
C CYS A 75 -2.26 -1.65 9.78
N LEU A 76 -1.45 -0.75 10.34
CA LEU A 76 -0.02 -0.99 10.54
C LEU A 76 0.21 -2.18 11.47
N VAL A 77 -0.45 -2.24 12.63
CA VAL A 77 -0.32 -3.37 13.57
C VAL A 77 -0.70 -4.69 12.92
N TRP A 78 -1.85 -4.74 12.24
CA TRP A 78 -2.31 -5.94 11.53
C TRP A 78 -1.31 -6.37 10.44
N THR A 79 -0.74 -5.40 9.71
CA THR A 79 0.27 -5.69 8.68
C THR A 79 1.56 -6.21 9.29
N LEU A 80 2.09 -5.59 10.35
CA LEU A 80 3.31 -6.03 11.02
C LEU A 80 3.17 -7.45 11.57
N GLN A 81 2.01 -7.80 12.13
CA GLN A 81 1.73 -9.16 12.56
C GLN A 81 1.72 -10.13 11.36
N SER A 82 1.05 -9.78 10.27
CA SER A 82 1.01 -10.59 9.05
C SER A 82 2.40 -10.82 8.45
N LEU A 83 3.24 -9.78 8.42
CA LEU A 83 4.61 -9.86 7.90
C LEU A 83 5.48 -10.77 8.77
N LYS A 84 5.33 -10.67 10.09
CA LYS A 84 6.01 -11.56 11.05
C LYS A 84 5.59 -13.01 10.83
N ASP A 85 4.30 -13.27 10.65
CA ASP A 85 3.78 -14.63 10.43
C ASP A 85 4.24 -15.22 9.09
N LEU A 86 4.48 -14.37 8.08
CA LEU A 86 5.09 -14.72 6.80
C LEU A 86 6.63 -14.88 6.86
N GLY A 87 7.26 -14.57 8.00
CA GLY A 87 8.70 -14.71 8.20
C GLY A 87 9.56 -13.56 7.64
N TYR A 88 8.96 -12.40 7.35
CA TYR A 88 9.73 -11.22 6.93
C TYR A 88 10.48 -10.59 8.10
N GLN A 89 11.76 -10.28 7.89
CA GLN A 89 12.63 -9.62 8.86
C GLN A 89 12.91 -8.17 8.48
N ASP A 90 13.27 -7.93 7.22
CA ASP A 90 13.69 -6.63 6.71
C ASP A 90 12.65 -6.05 5.75
N VAL A 91 11.83 -5.12 6.24
CA VAL A 91 10.71 -4.54 5.50
C VAL A 91 10.72 -3.02 5.58
N VAL A 92 10.58 -2.36 4.43
CA VAL A 92 10.26 -0.93 4.32
C VAL A 92 8.75 -0.77 4.22
N ILE A 93 8.13 -0.14 5.21
CA ILE A 93 6.70 0.18 5.16
C ILE A 93 6.48 1.47 4.36
N GLY A 94 5.59 1.41 3.37
CA GLY A 94 5.10 2.58 2.65
C GLY A 94 3.62 2.82 2.95
N SER A 95 3.25 4.06 3.23
CA SER A 95 1.87 4.47 3.49
C SER A 95 1.58 5.79 2.76
N ASP A 96 0.30 6.05 2.48
CA ASP A 96 -0.20 7.27 1.84
C ASP A 96 -0.87 8.24 2.82
N PHE A 97 -0.87 7.94 4.13
CA PHE A 97 -1.54 8.74 5.15
C PHE A 97 -0.85 10.09 5.37
#